data_AF-A0A3C0K8M7-F1
#
_entry.id   AF-A0A3C0K8M7-F1
#
_cell.length_a   1.000
_cell.length_b   1.000
_cell.length_c   1.000
_cell.angle_alpha   90.00
_cell.angle_beta   90.00
_cell.angle_gamma   90.00
#
_symmetry.space_group_name_H-M   'P 1'
#
loop_
_entity.id
_entity.type
_entity.pdbx_description
1 polymer ?
#
loop_
_entity_poly.entity_id
_entity_poly.type
_entity_poly.pdbx_seq_one_letter_code
_entity_poly.pdbx_strand_id
1 'polypeptide(L)'
;ATPLVPGSCTLPLPGIKAAIVDETGKELPNGSGGMLVIQRPWPSMIRTIWGDPDRFKKSYFPEELGGRTYLAGDGAVRDARTGYFRITGRIDDVLNVSGHRMGTMEIESALVAKTDLVAEAAVVGRPDDVTGEA
;
A
#
# COMPACT_ATOMS: atom_id res chain seq x y z
N ALA A 1 14.13 12.18 22.34
CA ALA A 1 13.09 11.23 21.90
C ALA A 1 12.36 11.83 20.70
N THR A 2 11.90 11.02 19.76
CA THR A 2 11.12 11.47 18.59
C THR A 2 9.75 12.00 19.05
N PRO A 3 9.42 13.29 18.89
CA PRO A 3 8.10 13.82 19.27
C PRO A 3 6.99 13.11 18.50
N LEU A 4 5.88 12.79 19.15
CA LEU A 4 4.76 12.07 18.52
C LEU A 4 3.71 13.04 17.96
N VAL A 5 3.12 12.67 16.82
CA VAL A 5 2.02 13.41 16.19
C VAL A 5 0.87 12.43 15.96
N PRO A 6 -0.37 12.73 16.42
CA PRO A 6 -1.52 11.86 16.21
C PRO A 6 -1.72 11.54 14.72
N GLY A 7 -1.89 10.25 14.41
CA GLY A 7 -2.06 9.75 13.03
C GLY A 7 -0.78 9.73 12.20
N SER A 8 0.41 9.95 12.78
CA SER A 8 1.68 9.82 12.08
C SER A 8 2.47 8.59 12.53
N CYS A 9 3.10 7.92 11.57
CA CYS A 9 4.07 6.85 11.82
C CYS A 9 5.47 7.39 12.16
N THR A 10 5.66 8.71 12.19
CA THR A 10 6.93 9.40 12.43
C THR A 10 8.01 9.07 11.39
N LEU A 11 9.23 8.73 11.80
CA LEU A 11 10.37 8.47 10.93
C LEU A 11 10.54 6.96 10.65
N PRO A 12 11.14 6.58 9.51
CA PRO A 12 11.44 5.18 9.21
C PRO A 12 12.36 4.57 10.27
N LEU A 13 12.20 3.26 10.49
CA LEU A 13 13.13 2.49 11.31
C LEU A 13 14.54 2.47 10.67
N PRO A 14 15.60 2.32 11.49
CA PRO A 14 16.96 2.17 10.96
C PRO A 14 17.04 1.03 9.92
N GLY A 15 17.68 1.31 8.78
CA GLY A 15 17.78 0.37 7.67
C GLY A 15 16.63 0.42 6.65
N ILE A 16 15.52 1.10 6.97
CA ILE A 16 14.41 1.31 6.04
C ILE A 16 14.58 2.65 5.31
N LYS A 17 14.92 2.59 4.02
CA LYS A 17 15.01 3.78 3.16
C LYS A 17 13.67 4.03 2.46
N ALA A 18 12.70 4.56 3.21
CA ALA A 18 11.38 4.92 2.69
C ALA A 18 11.41 6.25 1.91
N ALA A 19 10.66 6.31 0.82
CA ALA A 19 10.45 7.51 0.01
C ALA A 19 8.99 7.56 -0.47
N ILE A 20 8.55 8.75 -0.88
CA ILE A 20 7.26 8.97 -1.52
C ILE A 20 7.53 9.34 -2.96
N VAL A 21 6.91 8.64 -3.90
CA VAL A 21 7.12 8.83 -5.33
C VAL A 21 5.82 9.08 -6.08
N ASP A 22 5.93 9.69 -7.25
CA ASP A 22 4.85 9.74 -8.24
C ASP A 22 4.74 8.44 -9.06
N GLU A 23 3.80 8.42 -10.00
CA GLU A 23 3.53 7.29 -10.92
C GLU A 23 4.73 6.90 -11.79
N THR A 24 5.71 7.80 -11.95
CA THR A 24 6.93 7.55 -12.72
C THR A 24 8.10 7.06 -11.85
N GLY A 25 7.87 6.89 -10.54
CA GLY A 25 8.90 6.51 -9.57
C GLY A 25 9.83 7.66 -9.16
N LYS A 26 9.49 8.91 -9.50
CA LYS A 26 10.29 10.07 -9.11
C LYS A 26 9.92 10.50 -7.69
N GLU A 27 10.94 10.74 -6.86
CA GLU A 27 10.75 11.17 -5.47
C GLU A 27 10.11 12.56 -5.40
N LEU A 28 9.05 12.66 -4.58
CA LEU A 28 8.30 13.87 -4.34
C LEU A 28 8.84 14.64 -3.14
N PRO A 29 8.76 15.98 -3.15
CA PRO A 29 9.17 16.79 -2.00
C PRO A 29 8.27 16.55 -0.79
N ASN A 30 8.77 16.87 0.40
CA ASN A 30 7.94 16.84 1.61
C ASN A 30 6.75 17.81 1.45
N GLY A 31 5.58 17.39 1.95
CA GLY A 31 4.29 18.07 1.79
C GLY A 31 3.43 17.48 0.68
N SER A 32 4.01 16.69 -0.23
CA SER A 32 3.28 16.04 -1.33
C SER A 32 2.87 14.61 -0.98
N GLY A 33 1.67 14.22 -1.39
CA GLY A 33 1.17 12.85 -1.31
C GLY A 33 1.56 12.04 -2.54
N GLY A 34 1.81 10.75 -2.36
CA GLY A 34 2.16 9.83 -3.43
C GLY A 34 2.25 8.39 -2.94
N MET A 35 2.92 7.54 -3.72
CA MET A 35 3.08 6.12 -3.39
C MET A 35 4.26 5.91 -2.44
N LEU A 36 4.05 5.13 -1.38
CA LEU A 36 5.10 4.72 -0.46
C LEU A 36 5.95 3.60 -1.08
N VAL A 37 7.25 3.87 -1.20
CA VAL A 37 8.23 2.90 -1.70
C VAL A 37 9.41 2.76 -0.74
N ILE A 38 10.05 1.59 -0.77
CA ILE A 38 11.30 1.34 -0.08
C ILE A 38 12.42 1.17 -1.11
N GLN A 39 13.41 2.07 -1.06
CA GLN A 39 14.46 2.19 -2.07
C GLN A 39 15.60 1.17 -1.94
N ARG A 40 15.70 0.48 -0.80
CA ARG A 40 16.77 -0.48 -0.51
C ARG A 40 16.20 -1.72 0.19
N PRO A 41 16.70 -2.92 -0.10
CA PRO A 41 16.28 -4.12 0.62
C PRO A 41 16.66 -4.03 2.10
N TRP A 42 15.86 -4.67 2.94
CA TRP A 42 16.08 -4.73 4.39
C TRP A 42 16.03 -6.19 4.88
N PRO A 43 16.53 -6.50 6.09
CA PRO A 43 16.73 -7.88 6.54
C PRO A 43 15.45 -8.73 6.54
N SER A 44 14.31 -8.16 6.93
CA SER A 44 13.01 -8.84 7.03
C SER A 44 12.16 -8.75 5.76
N MET A 45 12.73 -8.29 4.63
CA MET A 45 12.03 -8.24 3.36
C MET A 45 11.62 -9.65 2.90
N ILE A 46 10.37 -9.79 2.45
CA ILE A 46 9.90 -11.03 1.83
C ILE A 46 10.76 -11.40 0.63
N ARG A 47 11.00 -12.70 0.45
CA ARG A 47 11.94 -13.21 -0.57
C ARG A 47 11.27 -13.55 -1.89
N THR A 48 10.04 -14.01 -1.84
CA THR A 48 9.22 -14.42 -2.99
C THR A 48 7.79 -14.70 -2.54
N ILE A 49 6.90 -14.89 -3.52
CA ILE A 49 5.63 -15.60 -3.34
C ILE A 49 5.88 -17.09 -3.60
N TRP A 50 5.31 -17.95 -2.77
CA TRP A 50 5.47 -19.40 -2.89
C TRP A 50 4.86 -19.92 -4.21
N GLY A 51 5.65 -20.65 -4.98
CA GLY A 51 5.23 -21.20 -6.27
C GLY A 51 5.08 -20.18 -7.41
N ASP A 52 5.27 -18.88 -7.15
CA ASP A 52 5.08 -17.83 -8.16
C ASP A 52 6.07 -16.65 -7.99
N PRO A 53 7.36 -16.83 -8.38
CA PRO A 53 8.36 -15.77 -8.28
C PRO A 53 8.12 -14.59 -9.23
N ASP A 54 7.39 -14.80 -10.33
CA ASP A 54 7.12 -13.75 -11.30
C ASP A 54 6.05 -12.80 -10.80
N ARG A 55 5.01 -13.32 -10.11
CA ARG A 55 4.06 -12.46 -9.39
C ARG A 55 4.74 -11.61 -8.32
N PHE A 56 5.73 -12.15 -7.62
CA PHE A 56 6.49 -11.35 -6.64
C PHE A 56 7.17 -10.14 -7.28
N LYS A 57 7.84 -10.33 -8.42
CA LYS A 57 8.49 -9.22 -9.15
C LYS A 57 7.45 -8.23 -9.66
N LYS A 58 6.41 -8.71 -10.35
CA LYS A 58 5.38 -7.84 -10.94
C LYS A 58 4.64 -7.02 -9.89
N SER A 59 4.25 -7.63 -8.75
CA SER A 59 3.46 -6.96 -7.73
C SER A 59 4.26 -5.99 -6.86
N TYR A 60 5.51 -6.33 -6.51
CA TYR A 60 6.31 -5.53 -5.57
C TYR A 60 7.39 -4.68 -6.22
N PHE A 61 7.76 -4.97 -7.47
CA PHE A 61 8.77 -4.24 -8.24
C PHE A 61 8.24 -3.91 -9.65
N PRO A 62 7.17 -3.11 -9.75
CA PRO A 62 6.58 -2.73 -11.03
C PRO A 62 7.60 -2.05 -11.95
N GLU A 63 7.52 -2.33 -13.26
CA GLU A 63 8.43 -1.78 -14.26
C GLU A 63 8.28 -0.26 -14.39
N GLU A 64 7.08 0.26 -14.14
CA GLU A 64 6.70 1.67 -14.13
C GLU A 64 7.51 2.46 -13.08
N LEU A 65 7.88 1.81 -11.97
CA LEU A 65 8.76 2.38 -10.94
C LEU A 65 10.24 2.02 -11.15
N GLY A 66 10.59 1.53 -12.35
CA GLY A 66 11.94 1.15 -12.74
C GLY A 66 12.41 -0.20 -12.19
N GLY A 67 11.49 -1.04 -11.69
CA GLY A 67 11.73 -2.46 -11.33
C GLY A 67 12.73 -2.71 -10.20
N ARG A 68 13.11 -1.67 -9.44
CA ARG A 68 14.20 -1.73 -8.43
C ARG A 68 13.78 -1.26 -7.04
N THR A 69 12.70 -0.51 -6.94
CA THR A 69 12.12 -0.03 -5.69
C THR A 69 10.96 -0.94 -5.28
N TYR A 70 10.87 -1.22 -3.99
CA TYR A 70 9.77 -2.02 -3.46
C TYR A 70 8.53 -1.15 -3.26
N LEU A 71 7.44 -1.48 -3.94
CA LEU A 71 6.14 -0.82 -3.75
C LEU A 71 5.41 -1.43 -2.54
N ALA A 72 5.12 -0.62 -1.52
CA ALA A 72 4.34 -1.06 -0.37
C ALA A 72 2.84 -1.22 -0.72
N GLY A 73 2.39 -0.50 -1.75
CA GLY A 73 0.99 -0.40 -2.17
C GLY A 73 0.16 0.49 -1.25
N ASP A 74 0.82 1.32 -0.43
CA ASP A 74 0.17 2.31 0.40
C ASP A 74 0.42 3.70 -0.17
N GLY A 75 -0.58 4.56 -0.08
CA GLY A 75 -0.45 5.99 -0.27
C GLY A 75 0.09 6.60 1.01
N ALA A 76 0.98 7.57 0.89
CA ALA A 76 1.50 8.29 2.03
C ALA A 76 1.76 9.76 1.69
N VAL A 77 1.83 10.58 2.74
CA VAL A 77 2.35 11.94 2.70
C VAL A 77 3.45 12.10 3.74
N ARG A 78 4.47 12.89 3.38
CA ARG A 78 5.55 13.25 4.29
C ARG A 78 5.36 14.67 4.75
N ASP A 79 5.30 14.91 6.05
CA ASP A 79 5.09 16.25 6.58
C ASP A 79 6.22 17.20 6.17
N ALA A 80 5.85 18.41 5.72
CA ALA A 80 6.78 19.39 5.16
C ALA A 80 7.87 19.84 6.14
N ARG A 81 7.56 19.87 7.46
CA ARG A 81 8.44 20.44 8.48
C ARG A 81 9.23 19.37 9.23
N THR A 82 8.57 18.27 9.57
CA THR A 82 9.12 17.20 10.41
C THR A 82 9.65 16.02 9.61
N GLY A 83 9.26 15.90 8.33
CA GLY A 83 9.61 14.75 7.50
C GLY A 83 8.93 13.45 7.94
N TYR A 84 7.88 13.55 8.76
CA TYR A 84 7.15 12.40 9.29
C TYR A 84 6.20 11.81 8.27
N PHE A 85 6.09 10.49 8.27
CA PHE A 85 5.17 9.77 7.39
C PHE A 85 3.78 9.70 7.99
N ARG A 86 2.78 9.88 7.14
CA ARG A 86 1.38 9.57 7.41
C ARG A 86 0.86 8.74 6.25
N ILE A 87 0.36 7.55 6.58
CA ILE A 87 -0.25 6.64 5.61
C ILE A 87 -1.67 7.12 5.35
N THR A 88 -2.04 7.26 4.08
CA THR A 88 -3.35 7.78 3.66
C THR A 88 -4.32 6.68 3.28
N GLY A 89 -3.85 5.45 3.04
CA GLY A 89 -4.67 4.30 2.67
C GLY A 89 -3.98 3.40 1.65
N ARG A 90 -4.68 2.38 1.16
CA ARG A 90 -4.23 1.55 0.04
C ARG A 90 -4.35 2.33 -1.27
N ILE A 91 -3.41 2.12 -2.19
CA ILE A 91 -3.51 2.65 -3.56
C ILE A 91 -4.13 1.64 -4.53
N ASP A 92 -4.14 0.36 -4.13
CA ASP A 92 -4.75 -0.74 -4.86
C ASP A 92 -6.13 -1.07 -4.30
N ASP A 93 -6.88 -1.90 -5.03
CA ASP A 93 -8.21 -2.38 -4.65
C ASP A 93 -8.13 -3.44 -3.53
N VAL A 94 -7.44 -3.11 -2.45
CA VAL A 94 -7.31 -3.94 -1.25
C VAL A 94 -7.99 -3.21 -0.11
N LEU A 95 -8.93 -3.89 0.52
CA LEU A 95 -9.67 -3.42 1.68
C LEU A 95 -8.97 -3.84 2.96
N ASN A 96 -9.05 -2.99 3.97
CA ASN A 96 -8.67 -3.27 5.34
C ASN A 96 -9.88 -3.16 6.27
N VAL A 97 -10.60 -4.27 6.44
CA VAL A 97 -11.76 -4.37 7.32
C VAL A 97 -11.32 -5.01 8.63
N SER A 98 -11.35 -4.24 9.72
CA SER A 98 -10.97 -4.68 11.06
C SER A 98 -9.54 -5.26 11.15
N GLY A 99 -8.60 -4.72 10.38
CA GLY A 99 -7.21 -5.20 10.34
C GLY A 99 -6.97 -6.38 9.39
N HIS A 100 -8.01 -6.90 8.73
CA HIS A 100 -7.89 -7.97 7.75
C HIS A 100 -7.75 -7.39 6.34
N ARG A 101 -6.66 -7.78 5.68
CA ARG A 101 -6.38 -7.39 4.31
C ARG A 101 -7.13 -8.29 3.34
N MET A 102 -8.09 -7.74 2.61
CA MET A 102 -8.94 -8.48 1.66
C MET A 102 -8.86 -7.85 0.27
N GLY A 103 -8.69 -8.64 -0.78
CA GLY A 103 -8.77 -8.12 -2.14
C GLY A 103 -10.23 -7.91 -2.56
N THR A 104 -10.57 -6.76 -3.16
CA THR A 104 -11.91 -6.52 -3.74
C THR A 104 -12.27 -7.59 -4.75
N MET A 105 -11.32 -7.99 -5.60
CA MET A 105 -11.49 -9.02 -6.63
C MET A 105 -11.87 -10.39 -6.05
N GLU A 106 -11.35 -10.75 -4.86
CA GLU A 106 -11.71 -12.00 -4.20
C GLU A 106 -13.18 -11.98 -3.74
N ILE A 107 -13.63 -10.83 -3.24
CA ILE A 107 -15.02 -10.62 -2.80
C ILE A 107 -15.96 -10.56 -4.02
N GLU A 108 -15.59 -9.85 -5.08
CA GLU A 108 -16.33 -9.80 -6.34
C GLU A 108 -16.47 -11.20 -6.96
N SER A 109 -15.38 -11.96 -7.01
CA SER A 109 -15.39 -13.34 -7.53
C SER A 109 -16.32 -14.24 -6.71
N ALA A 110 -16.34 -14.08 -5.38
CA ALA A 110 -17.25 -14.81 -4.51
C ALA A 110 -18.72 -14.46 -4.76
N LEU A 111 -19.03 -13.19 -5.05
CA LEU A 111 -20.38 -12.73 -5.38
C LEU A 111 -20.82 -13.23 -6.77
N VAL A 112 -19.97 -13.09 -7.79
CA VAL A 112 -20.25 -13.54 -9.17
C VAL A 112 -20.36 -15.06 -9.26
N ALA A 113 -19.70 -15.82 -8.37
CA ALA A 113 -19.88 -17.26 -8.30
C ALA A 113 -21.34 -17.69 -8.05
N LYS A 114 -22.20 -16.80 -7.54
CA LYS A 114 -23.66 -17.00 -7.45
C LYS A 114 -24.36 -16.62 -8.77
N THR A 115 -23.98 -17.32 -9.83
CA THR A 115 -24.38 -17.00 -11.22
C THR A 115 -25.89 -17.06 -11.49
N ASP A 116 -26.66 -17.72 -10.63
CA ASP A 116 -28.13 -17.76 -10.71
C ASP A 116 -28.80 -16.45 -10.29
N LEU A 117 -28.10 -15.57 -9.56
CA LEU A 117 -28.65 -14.32 -9.02
C LEU A 117 -27.82 -13.09 -9.36
N VAL A 118 -26.51 -13.25 -9.60
CA VAL A 118 -25.57 -12.14 -9.79
C VAL A 118 -24.93 -12.26 -11.17
N ALA A 119 -25.14 -11.24 -12.01
CA ALA A 119 -24.51 -11.16 -13.32
C ALA A 119 -23.10 -10.54 -13.25
N GLU A 120 -22.95 -9.47 -12.47
CA GLU A 120 -21.70 -8.72 -12.28
C GLU A 120 -21.64 -8.18 -10.84
N ALA A 121 -20.43 -7.96 -10.31
CA ALA A 121 -20.21 -7.36 -8.99
C ALA A 121 -19.04 -6.38 -9.04
N ALA A 122 -19.14 -5.30 -8.25
CA ALA A 122 -18.07 -4.34 -8.01
C ALA A 122 -18.01 -4.05 -6.51
N VAL A 123 -16.83 -4.19 -5.90
CA VAL A 123 -16.62 -4.01 -4.46
C VAL A 123 -15.70 -2.83 -4.25
N VAL A 124 -16.15 -1.86 -3.45
CA VAL A 124 -15.40 -0.65 -3.10
C VAL A 124 -15.42 -0.47 -1.59
N GLY A 125 -14.32 0.04 -1.04
CA GLY A 125 -14.23 0.35 0.37
C GLY A 125 -14.95 1.65 0.69
N ARG A 126 -15.74 1.64 1.77
CA ARG A 126 -16.28 2.85 2.37
C ARG A 126 -15.67 3.06 3.77
N PRO A 127 -15.36 4.31 4.18
CA PRO A 127 -14.96 4.58 5.56
C PRO A 127 -16.03 4.13 6.56
N ASP A 128 -15.60 3.41 7.59
CA ASP A 128 -16.44 2.93 8.70
C ASP A 128 -15.77 3.22 10.05
N ASP A 129 -16.54 3.77 10.99
CA ASP A 129 -16.01 4.23 12.28
C ASP A 129 -15.55 3.08 13.20
N VAL A 130 -16.04 1.86 12.97
CA VAL A 130 -15.74 0.68 13.80
C VAL A 130 -14.70 -0.20 13.13
N THR A 131 -14.85 -0.48 11.84
CA THR A 131 -14.01 -1.45 11.12
C THR A 131 -12.89 -0.81 10.30
N GLY A 132 -12.80 0.53 10.25
CA GLY A 132 -11.89 1.27 9.39
C GLY A 132 -12.45 1.39 7.97
N GLU A 133 -12.66 0.25 7.31
CA GLU A 133 -13.35 0.14 6.01
C GLU A 133 -14.48 -0.90 6.08
N ALA A 134 -15.49 -0.72 5.23
CA ALA A 134 -16.65 -1.62 5.05
C ALA A 134 -17.03 -1.76 3.56
#